data_AF-A0A1E4NE49-F1
#
_entry.id   AF-A0A1E4NE49-F1
#
_cell.length_a   1.000
_cell.length_b   1.000
_cell.length_c   1.000
_cell.angle_alpha   90.00
_cell.angle_beta   90.00
_cell.angle_gamma   90.00
#
_symmetry.space_group_name_H-M   'P 1'
#
loop_
_entity.id
_entity.type
_entity.pdbx_description
1 polymer ?
#
loop_
_entity_poly.entity_id
_entity_poly.type
_entity_poly.pdbx_seq_one_letter_code
_entity_poly.pdbx_strand_id
1 'polypeptide(L)' 'MHKLGVITTLLGLILSVVGLIVGFWQMFHGAEQAEFWLRLVPLGFVGLLLGVTLTQMSRKQ' A
#
# COMPACT_ATOMS: atom_id res chain seq x y z
N MET A 1 15.26 -10.68 8.56
CA MET A 1 13.92 -10.04 8.43
C MET A 1 13.90 -8.87 7.46
N HIS A 2 15.06 -8.26 7.17
CA HIS A 2 15.20 -7.13 6.25
C HIS A 2 14.56 -7.35 4.86
N LYS A 3 14.87 -8.45 4.16
CA LYS A 3 14.32 -8.73 2.82
C LYS A 3 12.79 -8.81 2.80
N LEU A 4 12.20 -9.47 3.80
CA LEU A 4 10.74 -9.55 3.95
C LEU A 4 10.15 -8.16 4.22
N GLY A 5 10.77 -7.38 5.11
CA GLY A 5 10.35 -6.00 5.38
C GLY A 5 10.35 -5.14 4.11
N VAL A 6 11.43 -5.19 3.33
CA VAL A 6 11.57 -4.44 2.06
C VAL A 6 10.49 -4.83 1.05
N ILE A 7 10.25 -6.14 0.86
CA ILE A 7 9.23 -6.63 -0.08
C ILE A 7 7.84 -6.16 0.36
N THR A 8 7.50 -6.30 1.65
CA THR A 8 6.20 -5.88 2.17
C THR A 8 6.01 -4.36 2.06
N THR A 9 7.05 -3.57 2.30
CA THR A 9 7.01 -2.11 2.09
C THR A 9 6.75 -1.77 0.63
N LEU A 10 7.46 -2.41 -0.31
CA LEU A 10 7.26 -2.17 -1.74
C LEU A 10 5.84 -2.56 -2.20
N LEU A 11 5.34 -3.70 -1.76
CA LEU A 11 3.98 -4.13 -2.07
C LEU A 11 2.94 -3.16 -1.50
N GLY A 12 3.10 -2.74 -0.24
CA GLY A 12 2.22 -1.75 0.38
C GLY A 12 2.23 -0.42 -0.36
N LEU A 13 3.42 0.05 -0.76
CA LEU A 13 3.58 1.28 -1.54
C LEU A 13 2.85 1.19 -2.88
N ILE A 14 3.06 0.10 -3.62
CA ILE A 14 2.41 -0.11 -4.93
C ILE A 14 0.89 -0.15 -4.76
N LEU A 15 0.38 -0.87 -3.76
CA LEU A 15 -1.06 -0.96 -3.50
C LEU A 15 -1.67 0.41 -3.19
N SER A 16 -0.99 1.21 -2.36
CA SER A 16 -1.43 2.57 -2.02
C SER A 16 -1.42 3.49 -3.25
N VAL A 17 -0.33 3.50 -4.02
CA VAL A 17 -0.20 4.33 -5.22
C VAL A 17 -1.25 3.96 -6.27
N VAL A 18 -1.40 2.67 -6.56
CA VAL A 18 -2.38 2.19 -7.54
C VAL A 18 -3.81 2.46 -7.07
N GLY A 19 -4.12 2.17 -5.80
CA GLY A 19 -5.45 2.42 -5.23
C GLY A 19 -5.83 3.90 -5.26
N LEU A 20 -4.88 4.81 -4.96
CA LEU A 20 -5.10 6.25 -5.05
C LEU A 20 -5.28 6.70 -6.50
N ILE A 21 -4.33 6.38 -7.38
CA ILE A 21 -4.36 6.82 -8.79
C ILE A 21 -5.63 6.33 -9.47
N VAL A 22 -5.90 5.02 -9.41
CA VAL A 22 -7.06 4.42 -10.09
C VAL A 22 -8.36 4.81 -9.41
N GLY A 23 -8.41 4.81 -8.07
CA GLY A 23 -9.61 5.17 -7.31
C GLY A 23 -10.07 6.60 -7.58
N PHE A 24 -9.17 7.57 -7.49
CA PHE A 24 -9.50 8.95 -7.81
C PHE A 24 -9.77 9.15 -9.29
N TRP A 25 -9.04 8.50 -10.20
CA TRP A 25 -9.34 8.54 -11.63
C TRP A 25 -10.77 8.08 -11.92
N GLN A 26 -11.19 6.94 -11.36
CA GLN A 26 -12.55 6.43 -11.52
C GLN A 26 -13.61 7.38 -10.93
N MET A 27 -13.31 8.02 -9.80
CA MET A 27 -14.20 9.00 -9.18
C MET A 27 -14.43 10.21 -10.10
N PHE A 28 -13.39 10.72 -10.77
CA PHE A 28 -13.52 11.81 -11.74
C PHE A 28 -14.34 11.44 -12.98
N HIS A 29 -14.34 10.16 -13.36
CA HIS A 29 -15.08 9.66 -14.52
C HIS A 29 -16.48 9.14 -14.15
N GLY A 30 -16.91 9.28 -12.88
CA GLY A 30 -18.22 8.85 -12.40
C GLY A 30 -18.41 7.32 -12.39
N ALA A 31 -17.33 6.56 -12.34
CA ALA A 31 -17.40 5.09 -12.37
C ALA A 31 -17.64 4.51 -10.96
N GLU A 32 -18.56 3.54 -10.88
CA GLU A 32 -18.99 2.93 -9.60
C GLU A 32 -17.88 2.16 -8.87
N GLN A 33 -16.80 1.80 -9.56
CA GLN A 33 -15.74 0.97 -9.00
C GLN A 33 -14.71 1.80 -8.22
N ALA A 34 -14.83 3.13 -8.18
CA ALA A 34 -13.91 4.01 -7.46
C ALA A 34 -13.73 3.59 -5.99
N GLU A 35 -14.84 3.21 -5.33
CA GLU A 35 -14.82 2.75 -3.94
C GLU A 35 -13.97 1.48 -3.76
N PHE A 36 -14.10 0.52 -4.69
CA PHE A 36 -13.33 -0.72 -4.65
C PHE A 36 -11.81 -0.46 -4.69
N TRP A 37 -11.37 0.45 -5.57
CA TRP A 37 -9.96 0.82 -5.68
C TRP A 37 -9.46 1.59 -4.46
N LEU A 38 -10.27 2.50 -3.92
CA LEU A 38 -9.92 3.26 -2.71
C LEU A 38 -9.83 2.36 -1.46
N ARG A 39 -10.57 1.25 -1.38
CA ARG A 39 -10.45 0.26 -0.30
C ARG A 39 -9.09 -0.45 -0.27
N LEU A 40 -8.33 -0.44 -1.37
CA LEU A 40 -6.95 -0.96 -1.39
C LEU A 40 -5.99 -0.03 -0.63
N VAL A 41 -6.30 1.26 -0.52
CA VAL A 41 -5.41 2.25 0.10
C VAL A 41 -5.13 1.92 1.58
N PRO A 42 -6.13 1.66 2.44
CA PRO A 42 -5.90 1.20 3.82
C PRO A 42 -5.04 -0.07 3.90
N LEU A 43 -5.22 -1.04 3.00
CA LEU A 43 -4.42 -2.26 2.97
C LEU A 43 -2.95 -1.95 2.61
N GLY A 44 -2.73 -1.04 1.67
CA GLY A 44 -1.40 -0.55 1.33
C GLY A 44 -0.70 0.11 2.52
N PHE A 45 -1.41 0.95 3.28
CA PHE A 45 -0.87 1.58 4.49
C PHE A 45 -0.51 0.57 5.59
N VAL A 46 -1.33 -0.46 5.80
CA VAL A 46 -1.00 -1.55 6.74
C VAL A 46 0.27 -2.29 6.29
N GLY A 47 0.37 -2.60 4.99
CA GLY A 47 1.56 -3.24 4.42
C GLY A 47 2.82 -2.37 4.57
N LEU A 48 2.71 -1.07 4.33
CA LEU A 48 3.79 -0.10 4.54
C LEU A 48 4.27 -0.11 5.98
N LEU A 49 3.35 0.04 6.95
CA LEU A 49 3.67 0.05 8.37
C LEU A 49 4.38 -1.23 8.81
N LEU A 50 3.83 -2.39 8.41
CA LEU A 50 4.40 -3.69 8.74
C LEU A 50 5.79 -3.88 8.12
N GLY A 51 5.94 -3.57 6.82
CA GLY A 51 7.21 -3.70 6.11
C GLY A 51 8.30 -2.81 6.68
N VAL A 52 7.97 -1.54 6.99
CA VAL A 52 8.90 -0.59 7.62
C VAL A 52 9.31 -1.12 8.99
N THR A 53 8.35 -1.54 9.81
CA THR A 53 8.62 -2.09 11.16
C THR A 53 9.55 -3.29 11.10
N LEU A 54 9.29 -4.26 10.21
CA LEU A 54 10.14 -5.44 10.02
C LEU A 54 11.55 -5.08 9.55
N THR A 55 11.66 -4.09 8.66
CA THR A 55 12.94 -3.57 8.15
C THR A 55 13.76 -2.95 9.28
N GLN A 56 13.13 -2.11 10.11
CA GLN A 56 13.78 -1.44 11.24
C GLN A 56 14.17 -2.42 12.35
N MET A 57 13.31 -3.38 12.70
CA MET A 57 13.65 -4.43 13.66
C MET A 57 14.85 -5.26 13.21
N SER A 58 14.93 -5.56 11.91
CA SER A 58 16.05 -6.31 11.33
C SER A 58 17.39 -5.55 11.34
N ARG A 59 17.37 -4.23 11.55
CA ARG A 59 18.57 -3.38 11.58
C ARG A 59 19.08 -3.15 13.00
N LYS A 60 18.24 -3.43 14.00
CA LYS A 60 18.54 -3.28 15.43
C LYS A 60 19.14 -4.56 16.05
N GLN A 61 19.01 -5.69 15.34
CA GLN A 61 19.72 -6.95 15.62
C GLN A 61 21.04 -6.96 14.86
#